data_AF-A0A0Q1AWW6-F1
#
_entry.id   AF-A0A0Q1AWW6-F1
#
_cell.length_a   1.000
_cell.length_b   1.000
_cell.length_c   1.000
_cell.angle_alpha   90.00
_cell.angle_beta   90.00
_cell.angle_gamma   90.00
#
_symmetry.space_group_name_H-M   'P 1'
#
loop_
_entity.id
_entity.type
_entity.pdbx_description
1 polymer ?
#
loop_
_entity_poly.entity_id
_entity_poly.type
_entity_poly.pdbx_seq_one_letter_code
_entity_poly.pdbx_strand_id
1 'polypeptide(L)'
;MHEHNTPVMKKDGIERYLSIAVPLASFGGIALAISLQYLGLIADAGEFFWGCVIGSVCLGYLAWIKPRRDIVALLAPLYAVLIFLVPLEMRPNLVLQVLFAISITILVVRLNKRFSSAQSQLFEENHMEKYLYDYMNRIGPYYRDMDRECAHEVASTILSYKYGLYPKTLQSAEKALAMLPDDGAMKTLRKAVTIVADRAENLEESRVKKVSAESFSPEDEEHLAIVLPPESVENRDELKLDNALLLLYAVGYLESPDDGQSLDEHQNFVLQILNTYKKALNI
;
A
#
# COMPACT_ATOMS: atom_id res chain seq x y z
N MET A 1 1.42 30.14 5.77
CA MET A 1 2.74 29.59 5.41
C MET A 1 3.58 29.42 6.68
N HIS A 2 3.52 28.23 7.29
CA HIS A 2 4.54 27.72 8.20
C HIS A 2 4.38 26.20 8.19
N GLU A 3 4.86 25.58 7.11
CA GLU A 3 5.11 24.15 7.12
C GLU A 3 6.27 23.89 8.07
N HIS A 4 5.96 23.20 9.15
CA HIS A 4 6.93 22.71 10.10
C HIS A 4 7.70 21.57 9.42
N ASN A 5 8.82 21.90 8.78
CA ASN A 5 9.84 20.94 8.36
C ASN A 5 10.40 20.22 9.59
N THR A 6 9.74 19.15 10.04
CA THR A 6 10.35 18.20 10.98
C THR A 6 11.24 17.22 10.19
N PRO A 7 12.51 17.03 10.59
CA PRO A 7 13.46 16.22 9.85
C PRO A 7 13.07 14.74 9.94
N VAL A 8 12.58 14.18 8.83
CA VAL A 8 12.15 12.78 8.69
C VAL A 8 13.29 11.80 9.07
N MET A 9 14.54 12.16 8.81
CA MET A 9 15.71 11.29 9.06
C MET A 9 16.04 10.98 10.54
N LYS A 10 15.47 11.68 11.53
CA LYS A 10 15.81 11.46 12.96
C LYS A 10 14.90 10.43 13.65
N LYS A 11 13.73 10.12 13.06
CA LYS A 11 12.72 9.23 13.66
C LYS A 11 13.10 7.74 13.58
N ASP A 12 13.65 7.30 12.45
CA ASP A 12 13.98 5.88 12.22
C ASP A 12 15.03 5.34 13.19
N GLY A 13 16.03 6.17 13.53
CA GLY A 13 17.05 5.82 14.54
C GLY A 13 16.42 5.61 15.91
N ILE A 14 15.59 6.55 16.36
CA ILE A 14 14.93 6.50 17.67
C ILE A 14 14.01 5.28 17.79
N GLU A 15 13.26 4.95 16.74
CA GLU A 15 12.40 3.77 16.71
C GLU A 15 13.18 2.46 16.84
N ARG A 16 14.31 2.35 16.13
CA ARG A 16 15.17 1.16 16.18
C ARG A 16 15.83 1.01 17.56
N TYR A 17 16.32 2.10 18.13
CA TYR A 17 16.88 2.09 19.48
C TYR A 17 15.84 1.70 20.53
N LEU A 18 14.65 2.29 20.49
CA LEU A 18 13.55 1.96 21.42
C LEU A 18 13.09 0.51 21.27
N SER A 19 13.00 0.00 20.03
CA SER A 19 12.60 -1.39 19.76
C SER A 19 13.55 -2.42 20.38
N ILE A 20 14.84 -2.09 20.47
CA ILE A 20 15.86 -2.93 21.11
C ILE A 20 15.90 -2.66 22.63
N ALA A 21 15.71 -1.40 23.04
CA ALA A 21 15.75 -0.99 24.44
C ALA A 21 14.65 -1.64 25.28
N VAL A 22 13.44 -1.85 24.74
CA VAL A 22 12.33 -2.49 25.46
C VAL A 22 12.69 -3.90 25.97
N PRO A 23 13.06 -4.88 25.11
CA PRO A 23 13.45 -6.19 25.58
C PRO A 23 14.74 -6.15 26.40
N LEU A 24 15.70 -5.30 26.03
CA LEU A 24 16.97 -5.18 26.76
C LEU A 24 16.78 -4.68 28.19
N ALA A 25 15.94 -3.67 28.42
CA ALA A 25 15.63 -3.15 29.74
C ALA A 25 14.86 -4.19 30.59
N SER A 26 13.94 -4.91 29.96
CA SER A 26 13.07 -5.86 30.66
C SER A 26 13.82 -7.12 31.06
N PHE A 27 14.48 -7.81 30.12
CA PHE A 27 15.28 -9.00 30.41
C PHE A 27 16.58 -8.65 31.13
N GLY A 28 17.20 -7.51 30.83
CA GLY A 28 18.38 -7.03 31.52
C GLY A 28 18.10 -6.70 32.99
N GLY A 29 16.93 -6.12 33.30
CA GLY A 29 16.50 -5.90 34.68
C GLY A 29 16.31 -7.21 35.46
N ILE A 30 15.71 -8.23 34.83
CA ILE A 30 15.56 -9.56 35.44
C ILE A 30 16.93 -10.23 35.67
N ALA A 31 17.82 -10.20 34.69
CA ALA A 31 19.16 -10.77 34.81
C ALA A 31 20.00 -10.07 35.88
N LEU A 32 19.87 -8.74 35.97
CA LEU A 32 20.49 -7.94 37.03
C LEU A 32 19.93 -8.31 38.41
N ALA A 33 18.60 -8.47 38.53
CA ALA A 33 17.97 -8.90 39.78
C ALA A 33 18.51 -10.25 40.26
N ILE A 34 18.57 -11.25 39.37
CA ILE A 34 19.10 -12.58 39.70
C ILE A 34 20.57 -12.48 40.16
N SER A 35 21.37 -11.66 39.47
CA SER A 35 22.78 -11.45 39.81
C SER A 35 22.95 -10.78 41.18
N LEU A 36 22.15 -9.76 41.48
CA LEU A 36 22.16 -9.08 42.78
C LEU A 36 21.72 -10.01 43.92
N GLN A 37 20.74 -10.88 43.68
CA GLN A 37 20.30 -11.87 44.66
C GLN A 37 21.39 -12.91 44.91
N TYR A 38 22.05 -13.38 43.85
CA TYR A 38 23.18 -14.31 43.96
C TYR A 38 24.35 -13.72 44.76
N LEU A 39 24.60 -12.41 44.61
CA LEU A 39 25.61 -11.67 45.39
C LEU A 39 25.16 -11.33 46.82
N GLY A 40 23.93 -11.65 47.22
CA GLY A 40 23.38 -11.36 48.54
C GLY A 40 23.08 -9.88 48.79
N LEU A 41 23.01 -9.05 47.73
CA LEU A 41 22.72 -7.61 47.84
C LEU A 41 21.23 -7.31 47.95
N ILE A 42 20.38 -8.25 47.50
CA ILE A 42 18.91 -8.17 47.63
C ILE A 42 18.37 -9.49 48.16
N ALA A 43 17.26 -9.44 48.89
CA ALA A 43 16.62 -10.62 49.47
C ALA A 43 15.84 -11.45 48.42
N ASP A 44 15.13 -10.78 47.52
CA ASP A 44 14.31 -11.42 46.49
C ASP A 44 14.40 -10.67 45.15
N ALA A 45 14.81 -11.37 44.09
CA ALA A 45 14.81 -10.82 42.73
C ALA A 45 13.40 -10.46 42.22
N GLY A 46 12.35 -11.08 42.78
CA GLY A 46 10.95 -10.79 42.47
C GLY A 46 10.52 -9.35 42.79
N GLU A 47 11.18 -8.69 43.74
CA GLU A 47 10.89 -7.31 44.13
C GLU A 47 11.58 -6.28 43.20
N PHE A 48 12.54 -6.71 42.38
CA PHE A 48 13.28 -5.84 41.46
C PHE A 48 12.61 -5.76 40.07
N PHE A 49 11.39 -5.22 39.99
CA PHE A 49 10.60 -5.17 38.75
C PHE A 49 10.86 -3.93 37.86
N TRP A 50 11.79 -3.05 38.23
CA TRP A 50 12.03 -1.77 37.57
C TRP A 50 12.39 -1.89 36.09
N GLY A 51 13.07 -2.97 35.68
CA GLY A 51 13.36 -3.24 34.26
C GLY A 51 12.10 -3.37 33.41
N CYS A 52 11.07 -4.06 33.91
CA CYS A 52 9.78 -4.21 33.24
C CYS A 52 9.00 -2.88 33.17
N VAL A 53 9.05 -2.07 34.23
CA VAL A 53 8.41 -0.74 34.25
C VAL A 53 9.06 0.17 33.21
N ILE A 54 10.39 0.29 33.21
CA ILE A 54 11.12 1.09 32.23
C ILE A 54 10.85 0.59 30.80
N GLY A 55 10.90 -0.73 30.58
CA GLY A 55 10.58 -1.34 29.29
C GLY A 55 9.17 -1.01 28.80
N SER A 56 8.17 -1.03 29.70
CA SER A 56 6.79 -0.68 29.36
C SER A 56 6.62 0.81 28.99
N VAL A 57 7.33 1.72 29.68
CA VAL A 57 7.33 3.16 29.36
C VAL A 57 7.99 3.41 28.00
N CYS A 58 9.10 2.75 27.72
CA CYS A 58 9.75 2.81 26.39
C CYS A 58 8.81 2.30 25.28
N LEU A 59 8.08 1.20 25.53
CA LEU A 59 7.08 0.68 24.59
C LEU A 59 5.92 1.66 24.38
N GLY A 60 5.39 2.24 25.46
CA GLY A 60 4.33 3.25 25.36
C GLY A 60 4.77 4.48 24.57
N TYR A 61 6.00 4.93 24.78
CA TYR A 61 6.59 6.03 24.00
C TYR A 61 6.80 5.66 22.53
N LEU A 62 7.28 4.44 22.24
CA LEU A 62 7.41 3.92 20.87
C LEU A 62 6.04 3.86 20.17
N ALA A 63 4.98 3.42 20.87
CA ALA A 63 3.62 3.38 20.37
C ALA A 63 3.03 4.79 20.16
N TRP A 64 3.47 5.78 20.93
CA TRP A 64 3.04 7.17 20.80
C TRP A 64 3.63 7.88 19.56
N ILE A 65 4.91 7.62 19.26
CA ILE A 65 5.59 8.22 18.11
C ILE A 65 5.09 7.64 16.79
N LYS A 66 4.63 6.38 16.78
CA LYS A 66 4.08 5.77 15.57
C LYS A 66 2.77 6.43 15.13
N PRO A 67 2.56 6.62 13.81
CA PRO A 67 1.39 7.31 13.27
C PRO A 67 0.07 6.58 13.57
N ARG A 68 0.10 5.25 13.67
CA ARG A 68 -1.03 4.43 14.14
C ARG A 68 -0.75 3.93 15.56
N ARG A 69 -1.57 4.39 16.50
CA ARG A 69 -1.44 4.10 17.93
C ARG A 69 -2.00 2.71 18.23
N ASP A 70 -1.12 1.76 18.54
CA ASP A 70 -1.54 0.49 19.15
C ASP A 70 -1.96 0.77 20.61
N ILE A 71 -3.27 0.81 20.86
CA ILE A 71 -3.85 1.12 22.17
C ILE A 71 -3.29 0.19 23.24
N VAL A 72 -3.06 -1.09 22.91
CA VAL A 72 -2.55 -2.07 23.89
C VAL A 72 -1.11 -1.76 24.29
N ALA A 73 -0.27 -1.37 23.33
CA ALA A 73 1.11 -0.96 23.61
C ALA A 73 1.18 0.38 24.36
N LEU A 74 0.26 1.30 24.06
CA LEU A 74 0.14 2.61 24.71
C LEU A 74 -0.29 2.47 26.18
N LEU A 75 -1.09 1.45 26.51
CA LEU A 75 -1.52 1.11 27.87
C LEU A 75 -0.52 0.23 28.64
N ALA A 76 0.56 -0.24 28.01
CA ALA A 76 1.58 -1.06 28.67
C ALA A 76 2.14 -0.45 29.97
N PRO A 77 2.43 0.88 30.05
CA PRO A 77 2.85 1.52 31.30
C PRO A 77 1.79 1.43 32.41
N LEU A 78 0.51 1.58 32.05
CA LEU A 78 -0.60 1.46 33.00
C LEU A 78 -0.68 0.02 33.55
N TYR A 79 -0.54 -0.99 32.68
CA TYR A 79 -0.51 -2.38 33.13
C TYR A 79 0.69 -2.67 34.04
N ALA A 80 1.87 -2.12 33.75
CA ALA A 80 3.02 -2.27 34.65
C ALA A 80 2.75 -1.69 36.04
N VAL A 81 2.11 -0.52 36.12
CA VAL A 81 1.72 0.08 37.41
C VAL A 81 0.71 -0.80 38.16
N LEU A 82 -0.32 -1.28 37.46
CA LEU A 82 -1.35 -2.14 38.08
C LEU A 82 -0.78 -3.48 38.58
N ILE A 83 0.18 -4.06 37.85
CA ILE A 83 0.74 -5.37 38.16
C ILE A 83 1.82 -5.28 39.25
N PHE A 84 2.65 -4.23 39.25
CA PHE A 84 3.84 -4.18 40.12
C PHE A 84 3.76 -3.15 41.25
N LEU A 85 2.98 -2.07 41.10
CA LEU A 85 2.89 -1.01 42.12
C LEU A 85 1.60 -1.06 42.95
N VAL A 86 0.50 -1.57 42.39
CA VAL A 86 -0.78 -1.68 43.11
C VAL A 86 -0.88 -3.08 43.72
N PRO A 87 -0.91 -3.23 45.06
CA PRO A 87 -0.99 -4.53 45.70
C PRO A 87 -2.41 -5.11 45.60
N LEU A 88 -2.71 -5.77 44.48
CA LEU A 88 -3.97 -6.49 44.23
C LEU A 88 -3.91 -7.94 44.76
N GLU A 89 -3.33 -8.16 45.94
CA GLU A 89 -3.21 -9.47 46.65
C GLU A 89 -1.97 -10.34 46.28
N MET A 90 -1.38 -10.19 45.09
CA MET A 90 -0.19 -10.96 44.67
C MET A 90 1.09 -10.14 44.80
N ARG A 91 2.11 -10.66 45.49
CA ARG A 91 3.44 -10.04 45.51
C ARG A 91 4.13 -10.22 44.14
N PRO A 92 4.82 -9.19 43.62
CA PRO A 92 5.67 -9.32 42.44
C PRO A 92 6.63 -10.50 42.61
N ASN A 93 6.63 -11.41 41.64
CA ASN A 93 7.52 -12.56 41.62
C ASN A 93 8.24 -12.64 40.28
N LEU A 94 9.32 -13.42 40.25
CA LEU A 94 10.17 -13.53 39.07
C LEU A 94 9.43 -14.09 37.85
N VAL A 95 8.48 -15.02 38.07
CA VAL A 95 7.65 -15.59 36.99
C VAL A 95 6.80 -14.51 36.32
N LEU A 96 6.17 -13.64 37.12
CA LEU A 96 5.34 -12.54 36.64
C LEU A 96 6.15 -11.50 35.86
N GLN A 97 7.37 -11.19 36.33
CA GLN A 97 8.29 -10.33 35.58
C GLN A 97 8.68 -10.92 34.23
N VAL A 98 9.00 -12.22 34.16
CA VAL A 98 9.33 -12.91 32.91
C VAL A 98 8.15 -12.92 31.94
N LEU A 99 6.95 -13.26 32.41
CA LEU A 99 5.74 -13.27 31.59
C LEU A 99 5.42 -11.87 31.06
N PHE A 100 5.58 -10.84 31.89
CA PHE A 100 5.40 -9.46 31.47
C PHE A 100 6.44 -9.03 30.43
N ALA A 101 7.72 -9.36 30.63
CA ALA A 101 8.80 -9.09 29.68
C ALA A 101 8.57 -9.76 28.30
N ILE A 102 8.09 -11.01 28.30
CA ILE A 102 7.68 -11.71 27.08
C ILE A 102 6.51 -10.97 26.40
N SER A 103 5.50 -10.56 27.17
CA SER A 103 4.30 -9.89 26.65
C SER A 103 4.64 -8.57 25.95
N ILE A 104 5.43 -7.70 26.59
CA ILE A 104 5.85 -6.42 25.99
C ILE A 104 6.79 -6.63 24.80
N THR A 105 7.61 -7.70 24.78
CA THR A 105 8.44 -8.05 23.62
C THR A 105 7.57 -8.46 22.42
N ILE A 106 6.53 -9.26 22.63
CA ILE A 106 5.55 -9.61 21.59
C ILE A 106 4.87 -8.35 21.06
N LEU A 107 4.49 -7.41 21.94
CA LEU A 107 3.90 -6.14 21.54
C LEU A 107 4.84 -5.29 20.69
N VAL A 108 6.14 -5.21 21.02
CA VAL A 108 7.15 -4.53 20.16
C VAL A 108 7.20 -5.16 18.77
N VAL A 109 7.27 -6.49 18.69
CA VAL A 109 7.32 -7.20 17.39
C VAL A 109 6.05 -6.93 16.58
N ARG A 110 4.88 -7.01 17.22
CA ARG A 110 3.59 -6.71 16.59
C ARG A 110 3.54 -5.27 16.09
N LEU A 111 3.97 -4.33 16.92
CA LEU A 111 3.99 -2.91 16.62
C LEU A 111 4.83 -2.63 15.37
N ASN A 112 6.02 -3.23 15.29
CA ASN A 112 6.93 -3.06 14.16
C ASN A 112 6.46 -3.78 12.89
N LYS A 113 5.92 -5.01 12.99
CA LYS A 113 5.48 -5.77 11.81
C LYS A 113 4.20 -5.22 11.18
N ARG A 114 3.23 -4.81 11.99
CA ARG A 114 1.88 -4.46 11.50
C ARG A 114 1.72 -2.99 11.17
N PHE A 115 2.43 -2.10 11.88
CA PHE A 115 2.20 -0.66 11.75
C PHE A 115 3.28 0.08 10.97
N SER A 116 4.48 -0.50 10.81
CA SER A 116 5.51 0.08 9.92
C SER A 116 5.24 -0.20 8.44
N SER A 117 4.62 -1.34 8.10
CA SER A 117 4.24 -1.71 6.72
C SER A 117 3.07 -0.89 6.16
N ALA A 118 2.18 -0.40 7.03
CA ALA A 118 1.07 0.44 6.61
C ALA A 118 1.52 1.85 6.18
N GLN A 119 2.63 2.36 6.75
CA GLN A 119 3.17 3.67 6.38
C GLN A 119 3.92 3.62 5.04
N SER A 120 4.63 2.53 4.74
CA SER A 120 5.20 2.34 3.41
C SER A 120 4.08 2.26 2.38
N GLN A 121 2.99 1.54 2.66
CA GLN A 121 1.84 1.44 1.75
C GLN A 121 1.17 2.80 1.47
N LEU A 122 0.94 3.63 2.49
CA LEU A 122 0.35 4.98 2.29
C LEU A 122 1.28 5.93 1.52
N PHE A 123 2.58 5.88 1.80
CA PHE A 123 3.57 6.68 1.07
C PHE A 123 3.70 6.22 -0.39
N GLU A 124 3.62 4.90 -0.62
CA GLU A 124 3.61 4.28 -1.95
C GLU A 124 2.36 4.63 -2.74
N GLU A 125 1.19 4.56 -2.11
CA GLU A 125 -0.10 4.94 -2.69
C GLU A 125 -0.06 6.40 -3.16
N ASN A 126 0.43 7.33 -2.33
CA ASN A 126 0.58 8.74 -2.70
C ASN A 126 1.55 8.97 -3.88
N HIS A 127 2.63 8.18 -4.00
CA HIS A 127 3.57 8.30 -5.11
C HIS A 127 2.98 7.80 -6.42
N MET A 128 2.23 6.70 -6.39
CA MET A 128 1.59 6.13 -7.58
C MET A 128 0.38 6.94 -8.03
N GLU A 129 -0.39 7.49 -7.09
CA GLU A 129 -1.48 8.41 -7.39
C GLU A 129 -0.94 9.65 -8.11
N LYS A 130 0.18 10.20 -7.62
CA LYS A 130 0.88 11.29 -8.31
C LYS A 130 1.31 10.89 -9.73
N TYR A 131 1.92 9.72 -9.90
CA TYR A 131 2.34 9.23 -11.22
C TYR A 131 1.15 9.11 -12.19
N LEU A 132 0.02 8.59 -11.71
CA LEU A 132 -1.21 8.47 -12.49
C LEU A 132 -1.74 9.85 -12.92
N TYR A 133 -1.78 10.83 -12.01
CA TYR A 133 -2.19 12.20 -12.37
C TYR A 133 -1.22 12.88 -13.34
N ASP A 134 0.09 12.70 -13.16
CA ASP A 134 1.09 13.22 -14.09
C ASP A 134 0.91 12.60 -15.49
N TYR A 135 0.59 11.31 -15.55
CA TYR A 135 0.23 10.61 -16.79
C TYR A 135 -1.06 11.18 -17.42
N MET A 136 -2.14 11.32 -16.65
CA MET A 136 -3.41 11.87 -17.14
C MET A 136 -3.26 13.30 -17.66
N ASN A 137 -2.49 14.13 -16.95
CA ASN A 137 -2.18 15.49 -17.38
C ASN A 137 -1.38 15.52 -18.69
N ARG A 138 -0.46 14.56 -18.88
CA ARG A 138 0.30 14.42 -20.13
C ARG A 138 -0.59 14.08 -21.31
N ILE A 139 -1.53 13.14 -21.14
CA ILE A 139 -2.35 12.66 -22.26
C ILE A 139 -3.62 13.50 -22.53
N GLY A 140 -4.11 14.24 -21.53
CA GLY A 140 -5.37 14.99 -21.63
C GLY A 140 -5.48 15.91 -22.86
N PRO A 141 -4.43 16.64 -23.27
CA PRO A 141 -4.50 17.47 -24.48
C PRO A 141 -4.84 16.71 -25.77
N TYR A 142 -4.54 15.41 -25.86
CA TYR A 142 -4.79 14.60 -27.06
C TYR A 142 -6.23 14.10 -27.17
N TYR A 143 -6.98 14.09 -26.06
CA TYR A 143 -8.32 13.49 -25.99
C TYR A 143 -9.43 14.51 -25.66
N ARG A 144 -9.09 15.78 -25.42
CA ARG A 144 -10.02 16.85 -25.01
C ARG A 144 -11.25 17.05 -25.90
N ASP A 145 -11.11 16.79 -27.19
CA ASP A 145 -12.20 16.98 -28.16
C ASP A 145 -13.02 15.71 -28.39
N MET A 146 -12.86 14.69 -27.54
CA MET A 146 -13.60 13.44 -27.65
C MET A 146 -15.08 13.65 -27.35
N ASP A 147 -15.92 13.02 -28.16
CA ASP A 147 -17.35 13.02 -27.93
C ASP A 147 -17.71 12.34 -26.60
N ARG A 148 -18.69 12.91 -25.87
CA ARG A 148 -19.07 12.42 -24.53
C ARG A 148 -19.67 11.03 -24.56
N GLU A 149 -20.43 10.68 -25.59
CA GLU A 149 -21.01 9.35 -25.73
C GLU A 149 -19.89 8.32 -25.97
N CYS A 150 -18.90 8.69 -26.80
CA CYS A 150 -17.70 7.88 -26.97
C CYS A 150 -16.90 7.72 -25.66
N ALA A 151 -16.74 8.79 -24.89
CA ALA A 151 -16.07 8.76 -23.59
C ALA A 151 -16.79 7.84 -22.59
N HIS A 152 -18.12 7.90 -22.56
CA HIS A 152 -18.95 7.05 -21.72
C HIS A 152 -18.79 5.57 -22.07
N GLU A 153 -18.77 5.23 -23.36
CA GLU A 153 -18.58 3.83 -23.78
C GLU A 153 -17.16 3.33 -23.44
N VAL A 154 -16.13 4.18 -23.55
CA VAL A 154 -14.76 3.87 -23.09
C VAL A 154 -14.71 3.61 -21.57
N ALA A 155 -15.32 4.48 -20.76
CA ALA A 155 -15.42 4.31 -19.31
C ALA A 155 -16.20 3.04 -18.95
N SER A 156 -17.29 2.77 -19.66
CA SER A 156 -18.12 1.58 -19.49
C SER A 156 -17.35 0.30 -19.82
N THR A 157 -16.50 0.29 -20.86
CA THR A 157 -15.63 -0.85 -21.20
C THR A 157 -14.71 -1.20 -20.03
N ILE A 158 -13.99 -0.24 -19.46
CA ILE A 158 -13.05 -0.54 -18.35
C ILE A 158 -13.78 -0.91 -17.05
N LEU A 159 -14.85 -0.21 -16.71
CA LEU A 159 -15.62 -0.51 -15.50
C LEU A 159 -16.22 -1.91 -15.55
N SER A 160 -16.89 -2.26 -16.66
CA SER A 160 -17.45 -3.60 -16.83
C SER A 160 -16.38 -4.69 -16.85
N TYR A 161 -15.20 -4.42 -17.45
CA TYR A 161 -14.08 -5.37 -17.44
C TYR A 161 -13.59 -5.63 -16.03
N LYS A 162 -13.39 -4.57 -15.24
CA LYS A 162 -13.00 -4.66 -13.82
C LYS A 162 -13.98 -5.52 -13.02
N TYR A 163 -15.28 -5.39 -13.30
CA TYR A 163 -16.32 -6.15 -12.62
C TYR A 163 -16.47 -7.60 -13.13
N GLY A 164 -15.70 -8.01 -14.13
CA GLY A 164 -15.82 -9.33 -14.75
C GLY A 164 -17.11 -9.51 -15.57
N LEU A 165 -17.75 -8.41 -15.97
CA LEU A 165 -18.96 -8.41 -16.78
C LEU A 165 -18.60 -8.43 -18.27
N TYR A 166 -17.91 -9.48 -18.72
CA TYR A 166 -17.30 -9.55 -20.06
C TYR A 166 -18.29 -9.34 -21.22
N PRO A 167 -19.53 -9.86 -21.21
CA PRO A 167 -20.50 -9.55 -22.26
C PRO A 167 -20.82 -8.05 -22.37
N LYS A 168 -20.88 -7.35 -21.23
CA LYS A 168 -21.07 -5.89 -21.20
C LYS A 168 -19.82 -5.14 -21.66
N THR A 169 -18.62 -5.64 -21.31
CA THR A 169 -17.36 -5.11 -21.83
C THR A 169 -17.33 -5.14 -23.34
N LEU A 170 -17.70 -6.27 -23.94
CA LEU A 170 -17.73 -6.44 -25.40
C LEU A 170 -18.75 -5.49 -26.05
N GLN A 171 -19.96 -5.40 -25.49
CA GLN A 171 -20.99 -4.49 -26.00
C GLN A 171 -20.55 -3.02 -25.97
N SER A 172 -19.93 -2.58 -24.88
CA SER A 172 -19.49 -1.18 -24.72
C SER A 172 -18.28 -0.91 -25.63
N ALA A 173 -17.36 -1.89 -25.74
CA ALA A 173 -16.20 -1.80 -26.63
C ALA A 173 -16.63 -1.70 -28.11
N GLU A 174 -17.61 -2.49 -28.55
CA GLU A 174 -18.12 -2.43 -29.94
C GLU A 174 -18.65 -1.03 -30.28
N LYS A 175 -19.44 -0.44 -29.38
CA LYS A 175 -19.95 0.92 -29.56
C LYS A 175 -18.83 1.96 -29.57
N ALA A 176 -17.88 1.88 -28.64
CA ALA A 176 -16.72 2.77 -28.62
C ALA A 176 -15.92 2.68 -29.93
N LEU A 177 -15.65 1.46 -30.43
CA LEU A 177 -14.93 1.23 -31.69
C LEU A 177 -15.67 1.78 -32.92
N ALA A 178 -17.01 1.78 -32.91
CA ALA A 178 -17.81 2.35 -33.97
C ALA A 178 -17.73 3.89 -34.04
N MET A 179 -17.47 4.54 -32.90
CA MET A 179 -17.41 6.01 -32.78
C MET A 179 -15.99 6.58 -32.89
N LEU A 180 -14.99 5.84 -32.41
CA LEU A 180 -13.60 6.28 -32.46
C LEU A 180 -13.17 6.45 -33.93
N PRO A 181 -12.41 7.51 -34.27
CA PRO A 181 -11.78 7.66 -35.58
C PRO A 181 -10.43 6.90 -35.64
N ASP A 182 -9.93 6.64 -36.85
CA ASP A 182 -8.72 5.82 -37.09
C ASP A 182 -7.47 6.68 -37.38
N ASP A 183 -7.28 7.72 -36.57
CA ASP A 183 -6.20 8.70 -36.72
C ASP A 183 -5.62 9.15 -35.37
N GLY A 184 -4.33 9.51 -35.38
CA GLY A 184 -3.61 10.06 -34.23
C GLY A 184 -3.81 9.29 -32.92
N ALA A 185 -4.04 10.03 -31.83
CA ALA A 185 -4.24 9.48 -30.50
C ALA A 185 -5.49 8.59 -30.37
N MET A 186 -6.50 8.83 -31.20
CA MET A 186 -7.74 8.03 -31.22
C MET A 186 -7.49 6.64 -31.79
N LYS A 187 -6.56 6.50 -32.74
CA LYS A 187 -6.08 5.20 -33.20
C LYS A 187 -5.43 4.40 -32.08
N THR A 188 -4.62 5.03 -31.22
CA THR A 188 -4.02 4.37 -30.05
C THR A 188 -5.09 3.94 -29.05
N LEU A 189 -6.09 4.78 -28.81
CA LEU A 189 -7.24 4.45 -27.96
C LEU A 189 -8.06 3.30 -28.55
N ARG A 190 -8.27 3.28 -29.87
CA ARG A 190 -8.93 2.17 -30.57
C ARG A 190 -8.19 0.85 -30.33
N LYS A 191 -6.86 0.83 -30.44
CA LYS A 191 -6.05 -0.36 -30.11
C LYS A 191 -6.25 -0.80 -28.67
N ALA A 192 -6.28 0.14 -27.72
CA ALA A 192 -6.52 -0.18 -26.31
C ALA A 192 -7.90 -0.81 -26.08
N VAL A 193 -8.97 -0.25 -26.69
CA VAL A 193 -10.31 -0.83 -26.64
C VAL A 193 -10.30 -2.26 -27.21
N THR A 194 -9.67 -2.47 -28.37
CA THR A 194 -9.55 -3.80 -28.99
C THR A 194 -8.82 -4.80 -28.10
N ILE A 195 -7.69 -4.42 -27.48
CA ILE A 195 -6.91 -5.29 -26.60
C ILE A 195 -7.76 -5.76 -25.40
N VAL A 196 -8.53 -4.85 -24.79
CA VAL A 196 -9.40 -5.19 -23.66
C VAL A 196 -10.60 -6.01 -24.10
N ALA A 197 -11.19 -5.72 -25.26
CA ALA A 197 -12.29 -6.51 -25.85
C ALA A 197 -11.84 -7.94 -26.15
N ASP A 198 -10.72 -8.14 -26.83
CA ASP A 198 -10.14 -9.46 -27.11
C ASP A 198 -9.88 -10.22 -25.81
N ARG A 199 -9.41 -9.54 -24.76
CA ARG A 199 -9.19 -10.17 -23.46
C ARG A 199 -10.50 -10.58 -22.80
N ALA A 200 -11.52 -9.74 -22.85
CA ALA A 200 -12.86 -10.04 -22.33
C ALA A 200 -13.49 -11.23 -23.06
N GLU A 201 -13.42 -11.28 -24.39
CA GLU A 201 -13.89 -12.40 -25.21
C GLU A 201 -13.20 -13.70 -24.80
N ASN A 202 -11.87 -13.67 -24.68
CA ASN A 202 -11.10 -14.84 -24.27
C ASN A 202 -11.45 -15.31 -22.85
N LEU A 203 -11.76 -14.40 -21.92
CA LEU A 203 -12.17 -14.77 -20.57
C LEU A 203 -13.58 -15.35 -20.54
N GLU A 204 -14.51 -14.80 -21.32
CA GLU A 204 -15.87 -15.32 -21.49
C GLU A 204 -15.86 -16.75 -22.08
N GLU A 205 -15.03 -16.99 -23.09
CA GLU A 205 -14.85 -18.31 -23.71
C GLU A 205 -13.94 -19.26 -22.88
N SER A 206 -13.50 -18.85 -21.68
CA SER A 206 -12.55 -19.60 -20.83
C SER A 206 -11.20 -19.93 -21.49
N ARG A 207 -10.79 -19.15 -22.50
CA ARG A 207 -9.51 -19.25 -23.24
C ARG A 207 -8.42 -18.37 -22.61
N VAL A 208 -8.02 -18.71 -21.38
CA VAL A 208 -7.12 -17.87 -20.54
C VAL A 208 -5.76 -17.55 -21.18
N LYS A 209 -5.25 -18.40 -22.08
CA LYS A 209 -3.92 -18.26 -22.71
C LYS A 209 -3.92 -17.51 -24.04
N LYS A 210 -5.08 -17.18 -24.61
CA LYS A 210 -5.14 -16.47 -25.89
C LYS A 210 -4.93 -14.98 -25.62
N VAL A 211 -4.10 -14.36 -26.45
CA VAL A 211 -3.72 -12.95 -26.38
C VAL A 211 -4.25 -12.25 -27.62
N SER A 212 -4.61 -10.97 -27.46
CA SER A 212 -4.98 -10.09 -28.58
C SER A 212 -3.88 -10.07 -29.66
N ALA A 213 -4.30 -10.11 -30.93
CA ALA A 213 -3.39 -9.91 -32.06
C ALA A 213 -2.98 -8.44 -32.21
N GLU A 214 -3.78 -7.52 -31.66
CA GLU A 214 -3.50 -6.09 -31.67
C GLU A 214 -2.32 -5.76 -30.74
N SER A 215 -1.53 -4.76 -31.09
CA SER A 215 -0.39 -4.32 -30.29
C SER A 215 -0.09 -2.84 -30.46
N PHE A 216 0.42 -2.23 -29.40
CA PHE A 216 1.02 -0.92 -29.48
C PHE A 216 2.33 -0.97 -30.28
N SER A 217 2.57 0.10 -31.00
CA SER A 217 3.72 0.40 -31.83
C SER A 217 4.52 1.56 -31.22
N PRO A 218 5.75 1.81 -31.65
CA PRO A 218 6.55 2.92 -31.11
C PRO A 218 5.88 4.30 -31.21
N GLU A 219 5.00 4.50 -32.19
CA GLU A 219 4.21 5.73 -32.36
C GLU A 219 3.20 5.94 -31.23
N ASP A 220 2.78 4.88 -30.54
CA ASP A 220 1.78 4.94 -29.48
C ASP A 220 2.39 5.33 -28.12
N GLU A 221 3.73 5.25 -27.96
CA GLU A 221 4.43 5.40 -26.67
C GLU A 221 4.12 6.73 -25.96
N GLU A 222 3.85 7.79 -26.72
CA GLU A 222 3.50 9.10 -26.17
C GLU A 222 2.16 9.12 -25.42
N HIS A 223 1.30 8.13 -25.67
CA HIS A 223 -0.01 7.97 -25.02
C HIS A 223 -0.01 6.87 -23.94
N LEU A 224 1.03 6.05 -23.83
CA LEU A 224 1.09 4.94 -22.88
C LEU A 224 1.61 5.37 -21.51
N ALA A 225 1.06 4.80 -20.44
CA ALA A 225 1.47 5.08 -19.07
C ALA A 225 2.83 4.46 -18.73
N ILE A 226 3.11 3.26 -19.27
CA ILE A 226 4.27 2.45 -18.92
C ILE A 226 5.07 2.17 -20.19
N VAL A 227 6.20 2.86 -20.34
CA VAL A 227 7.15 2.66 -21.46
C VAL A 227 8.43 2.09 -20.87
N LEU A 228 8.67 0.80 -21.12
CA LEU A 228 9.78 0.05 -20.55
C LEU A 228 10.65 -0.57 -21.65
N PRO A 229 11.98 -0.58 -21.50
CA PRO A 229 12.87 -1.28 -22.42
C PRO A 229 12.49 -2.76 -22.56
N PRO A 230 12.63 -3.35 -23.76
CA PRO A 230 12.29 -4.75 -24.03
C PRO A 230 12.85 -5.75 -23.02
N GLU A 231 14.05 -5.46 -22.51
CA GLU A 231 14.82 -6.35 -21.61
C GLU A 231 14.32 -6.33 -20.16
N SER A 232 13.51 -5.33 -19.80
CA SER A 232 12.97 -5.14 -18.45
C SER A 232 11.55 -5.68 -18.26
N VAL A 233 10.96 -6.26 -19.30
CA VAL A 233 9.56 -6.70 -19.32
C VAL A 233 9.51 -8.23 -19.26
N GLU A 234 9.07 -8.77 -18.12
CA GLU A 234 8.92 -10.23 -17.94
C GLU A 234 7.82 -10.79 -18.86
N ASN A 235 6.70 -10.08 -18.99
CA ASN A 235 5.55 -10.50 -19.79
C ASN A 235 5.01 -9.33 -20.63
N ARG A 236 5.28 -9.36 -21.94
CA ARG A 236 4.88 -8.30 -22.87
C ARG A 236 3.38 -8.24 -23.10
N ASP A 237 2.71 -9.38 -23.04
CA ASP A 237 1.27 -9.46 -23.28
C ASP A 237 0.47 -8.87 -22.12
N GLU A 238 1.00 -9.02 -20.90
CA GLU A 238 0.46 -8.41 -19.69
C GLU A 238 0.70 -6.90 -19.66
N LEU A 239 1.92 -6.45 -19.97
CA LEU A 239 2.21 -5.02 -20.12
C LEU A 239 1.32 -4.34 -21.16
N LYS A 240 1.03 -5.04 -22.27
CA LYS A 240 0.12 -4.54 -23.30
C LYS A 240 -1.29 -4.35 -22.76
N LEU A 241 -1.83 -5.33 -22.04
CA LEU A 241 -3.16 -5.24 -21.43
C LEU A 241 -3.20 -4.15 -20.37
N ASP A 242 -2.18 -4.05 -19.53
CA ASP A 242 -2.08 -3.07 -18.45
C ASP A 242 -2.04 -1.65 -18.98
N ASN A 243 -1.25 -1.39 -20.03
CA ASN A 243 -1.26 -0.10 -20.72
C ASN A 243 -2.61 0.22 -21.37
N ALA A 244 -3.29 -0.78 -21.94
CA ALA A 244 -4.63 -0.59 -22.50
C ALA A 244 -5.65 -0.20 -21.42
N LEU A 245 -5.62 -0.89 -20.26
CA LEU A 245 -6.47 -0.57 -19.11
C LEU A 245 -6.17 0.82 -18.55
N LEU A 246 -4.89 1.19 -18.41
CA LEU A 246 -4.48 2.51 -17.93
C LEU A 246 -4.93 3.63 -18.88
N LEU A 247 -4.83 3.43 -20.19
CA LEU A 247 -5.27 4.40 -21.18
C LEU A 247 -6.80 4.57 -21.16
N LEU A 248 -7.56 3.48 -21.15
CA LEU A 248 -9.03 3.53 -21.05
C LEU A 248 -9.49 4.22 -19.77
N TYR A 249 -8.82 3.95 -18.64
CA TYR A 249 -9.09 4.62 -17.37
C TYR A 249 -8.88 6.12 -17.47
N ALA A 250 -7.69 6.52 -17.93
CA ALA A 250 -7.30 7.92 -17.98
C ALA A 250 -8.21 8.71 -18.91
N VAL A 251 -8.48 8.18 -20.11
CA VAL A 251 -9.38 8.81 -21.07
C VAL A 251 -10.83 8.86 -20.55
N GLY A 252 -11.34 7.75 -19.99
CA GLY A 252 -12.68 7.70 -19.41
C GLY A 252 -12.85 8.70 -18.27
N TYR A 253 -11.83 8.86 -17.41
CA TYR A 253 -11.89 9.79 -16.28
C TYR A 253 -11.85 11.26 -16.74
N LEU A 254 -11.03 11.56 -17.75
CA LEU A 254 -10.87 12.93 -18.24
C LEU A 254 -12.08 13.42 -19.04
N GLU A 255 -12.66 12.54 -19.86
CA GLU A 255 -13.64 12.94 -20.88
C GLU A 255 -15.08 12.45 -20.60
N SER A 256 -15.29 11.51 -19.66
CA SER A 256 -16.64 11.09 -19.23
C SER A 256 -17.01 11.69 -17.86
N PRO A 257 -17.67 12.87 -17.83
CA PRO A 257 -18.05 13.50 -16.56
C PRO A 257 -19.08 12.69 -15.78
N ASP A 258 -19.93 11.91 -16.47
CA ASP A 258 -20.99 11.11 -15.86
C ASP A 258 -20.42 9.86 -15.15
N ASP A 259 -19.28 9.33 -15.61
CA ASP A 259 -18.62 8.17 -15.03
C ASP A 259 -17.45 8.54 -14.09
N GLY A 260 -17.07 9.82 -14.03
CA GLY A 260 -15.92 10.31 -13.27
C GLY A 260 -15.95 9.88 -11.80
N GLN A 261 -17.11 9.98 -11.14
CA GLN A 261 -17.26 9.53 -9.75
C GLN A 261 -17.04 8.01 -9.62
N SER A 262 -17.62 7.21 -10.53
CA SER A 262 -17.44 5.75 -10.50
C SER A 262 -16.00 5.35 -10.77
N LEU A 263 -15.29 6.06 -11.66
CA LEU A 263 -13.87 5.83 -11.93
C LEU A 263 -12.97 6.25 -10.76
N ASP A 264 -13.32 7.32 -10.05
CA ASP A 264 -12.65 7.78 -8.84
C ASP A 264 -12.75 6.75 -7.71
N GLU A 265 -13.96 6.26 -7.43
CA GLU A 265 -14.24 5.17 -6.47
C GLU A 265 -13.49 3.86 -6.80
N HIS A 266 -12.97 3.76 -8.02
CA HIS A 266 -12.32 2.59 -8.56
C HIS A 266 -10.86 2.79 -8.95
N GLN A 267 -10.27 3.94 -8.64
CA GLN A 267 -8.88 4.29 -8.94
C GLN A 267 -7.87 3.26 -8.39
N ASN A 268 -8.17 2.63 -7.25
CA ASN A 268 -7.34 1.57 -6.68
C ASN A 268 -7.05 0.41 -7.65
N PHE A 269 -7.93 0.16 -8.62
CA PHE A 269 -7.70 -0.85 -9.65
C PHE A 269 -6.47 -0.51 -10.51
N VAL A 270 -6.39 0.72 -11.00
CA VAL A 270 -5.25 1.15 -11.83
C VAL A 270 -4.00 1.42 -11.02
N LEU A 271 -4.12 1.86 -9.76
CA LEU A 271 -2.98 1.97 -8.86
C LEU A 271 -2.35 0.61 -8.55
N GLN A 272 -3.14 -0.45 -8.45
CA GLN A 272 -2.60 -1.81 -8.30
C GLN A 272 -1.80 -2.25 -9.53
N ILE A 273 -2.29 -1.93 -10.73
CA ILE A 273 -1.55 -2.18 -11.99
C ILE A 273 -0.23 -1.41 -11.97
N LEU A 274 -0.23 -0.10 -11.71
CA LEU A 274 1.01 0.68 -11.66
C LEU A 274 2.00 0.13 -10.62
N ASN A 275 1.51 -0.33 -9.47
CA ASN A 275 2.33 -0.88 -8.39
C ASN A 275 3.13 -2.13 -8.79
N THR A 276 2.66 -2.95 -9.74
CA THR A 276 3.43 -4.10 -10.21
C THR A 276 4.70 -3.67 -10.96
N TYR A 277 4.69 -2.49 -11.59
CA TYR A 277 5.80 -1.94 -12.37
C TYR A 277 6.69 -0.98 -11.61
N LYS A 278 6.43 -0.72 -10.31
CA LYS A 278 7.17 0.22 -9.47
C LYS A 278 8.69 0.14 -9.63
N LYS A 279 9.24 -1.08 -9.51
CA LYS A 279 10.69 -1.32 -9.59
C LYS A 279 11.24 -1.01 -10.99
N ALA A 280 10.49 -1.34 -12.04
CA ALA A 280 10.89 -1.12 -13.42
C ALA A 280 10.83 0.36 -13.79
N LEU A 281 9.87 1.10 -13.24
CA LEU A 281 9.71 2.55 -13.41
C LEU A 281 10.67 3.38 -12.55
N ASN A 282 11.42 2.74 -11.63
CA ASN A 282 12.36 3.37 -10.70
C ASN A 282 11.69 4.44 -9.80
N ILE A 283 10.48 4.13 -9.30
CA ILE A 283 9.66 4.97 -8.40
C ILE A 283 9.58 4.34 -7.01
#